data_AF-A0A3S1VQ52-F1
#
_entry.id   AF-A0A3S1VQ52-F1
#
_cell.length_a   1.000
_cell.length_b   1.000
_cell.length_c   1.000
_cell.angle_alpha   90.00
_cell.angle_beta   90.00
_cell.angle_gamma   90.00
#
_symmetry.space_group_name_H-M   'P 1'
#
loop_
_entity.id
_entity.type
_entity.pdbx_description
1 polymer ?
#
loop_
_entity_poly.entity_id
_entity_poly.type
_entity_poly.pdbx_seq_one_letter_code
_entity_poly.pdbx_strand_id
1 'polypeptide(L)' 'IHPVFQVADRIIVMRRGEIVAEQTVADTDLLTVESIITGADMSALLKETRAK' A
#
# COMPACT_ATOMS: atom_id res chain seq x y z
N ILE A 1 -6.81 -10.13 5.49
CA ILE A 1 -5.42 -10.60 5.27
C ILE A 1 -5.27 -10.81 3.78
N HIS A 2 -4.37 -10.08 3.12
CA HIS A 2 -4.14 -10.18 1.67
C HIS A 2 -3.10 -11.29 1.43
N PRO A 3 -3.47 -12.51 0.96
CA PRO A 3 -2.56 -13.67 0.96
C PRO A 3 -1.27 -13.44 0.16
N VAL A 4 -1.33 -12.55 -0.83
CA VAL A 4 -0.19 -12.12 -1.66
C VAL A 4 0.94 -11.55 -0.80
N PHE A 5 0.65 -10.79 0.26
CA PHE A 5 1.68 -10.21 1.13
C PHE A 5 2.36 -11.25 2.02
N GLN A 6 1.71 -12.39 2.28
CA GLN A 6 2.29 -13.43 3.13
C GLN A 6 3.31 -14.30 2.39
N VAL A 7 3.32 -14.25 1.06
CA VAL A 7 4.18 -15.08 0.21
C VAL A 7 5.14 -14.27 -0.65
N ALA A 8 4.98 -12.95 -0.69
CA ALA A 8 5.84 -12.07 -1.47
C ALA A 8 7.00 -11.56 -0.63
N ASP A 9 8.19 -11.52 -1.22
CA ASP A 9 9.35 -10.84 -0.64
C ASP A 9 9.40 -9.36 -1.06
N ARG A 10 8.84 -9.05 -2.25
CA ARG A 10 8.90 -7.74 -2.90
C ARG A 10 7.59 -7.41 -3.60
N ILE A 11 7.23 -6.12 -3.59
CA ILE A 11 6.04 -5.57 -4.23
C ILE A 11 6.48 -4.45 -5.17
N ILE A 12 6.09 -4.56 -6.44
CA ILE A 12 6.25 -3.50 -7.43
C ILE A 12 4.86 -3.02 -7.83
N VAL A 13 4.58 -1.74 -7.61
CA VAL A 13 3.33 -1.11 -8.03
C VAL A 13 3.54 -0.41 -9.36
N MET A 14 2.71 -0.74 -10.34
CA MET A 14 2.75 -0.13 -11.67
C MET A 14 1.44 0.60 -11.99
N ARG A 15 1.52 1.70 -12.71
CA ARG A 15 0.36 2.46 -13.21
C ARG A 15 0.67 3.00 -14.60
N ARG A 16 -0.21 2.73 -15.57
CA ARG A 16 -0.07 3.18 -16.97
C ARG A 16 1.26 2.73 -17.64
N GLY A 17 1.76 1.56 -17.28
CA GLY A 17 2.99 1.01 -17.83
C GLY A 17 4.27 1.49 -17.14
N GLU A 18 4.16 2.38 -16.15
CA GLU A 18 5.29 2.89 -15.37
C GLU A 18 5.32 2.26 -13.98
N ILE A 19 6.53 2.03 -13.45
CA ILE A 19 6.72 1.65 -12.05
C ILE A 19 6.58 2.91 -11.20
N VAL A 20 5.63 2.91 -10.27
CA VAL A 20 5.35 4.05 -9.40
C VAL A 20 5.84 3.85 -7.97
N ALA A 21 6.07 2.59 -7.56
CA ALA A 21 6.69 2.26 -6.28
C ALA A 21 7.29 0.86 -6.28
N GLU A 22 8.30 0.67 -5.45
CA GLU A 22 8.93 -0.62 -5.17
C GLU A 22 9.16 -0.73 -3.66
N GLN A 23 8.67 -1.82 -3.06
CA GLN A 23 8.75 -2.06 -1.62
C GLN A 23 9.22 -3.48 -1.33
N THR A 24 10.07 -3.62 -0.31
CA THR A 24 10.33 -4.92 0.32
C THR A 24 9.22 -5.20 1.33
N VAL A 25 8.69 -6.42 1.35
CA VAL A 25 7.61 -6.78 2.27
C VAL A 25 8.03 -6.69 3.74
N ALA A 26 9.29 -7.00 4.02
CA ALA A 26 9.86 -6.87 5.36
C ALA A 26 9.85 -5.43 5.90
N ASP A 27 9.85 -4.42 5.02
CA ASP A 27 10.01 -3.01 5.36
C ASP A 27 8.72 -2.20 5.12
N THR A 28 7.58 -2.85 4.86
CA THR A 28 6.34 -2.17 4.51
C THR A 28 5.13 -2.77 5.22
N ASP A 29 4.04 -2.01 5.26
CA ASP A 29 2.76 -2.46 5.81
C ASP A 29 1.63 -2.38 4.78
N LEU A 30 0.53 -3.06 5.09
CA LEU A 30 -0.62 -3.15 4.19
C LEU A 30 -1.19 -1.78 3.84
N LEU A 31 -1.29 -0.87 4.82
CA LEU A 31 -1.88 0.46 4.66
C LEU A 31 -1.05 1.34 3.72
N THR A 32 0.27 1.24 3.81
CA THR A 32 1.22 1.95 2.95
C THR A 32 1.06 1.51 1.52
N VAL A 33 1.05 0.20 1.28
CA VAL A 33 0.89 -0.33 -0.08
C VAL A 33 -0.51 -0.05 -0.64
N GLU A 34 -1.57 -0.15 0.18
CA GLU A 34 -2.92 0.25 -0.24
C GLU A 34 -3.01 1.73 -0.59
N SER A 35 -2.34 2.61 0.16
CA SER A 35 -2.24 4.05 -0.15
C SER A 35 -1.53 4.29 -1.48
N ILE A 36 -0.44 3.56 -1.75
CA ILE A 36 0.29 3.62 -3.02
C ILE A 36 -0.59 3.14 -4.19
N ILE A 37 -1.32 2.02 -4.00
CA ILE A 37 -2.19 1.45 -5.03
C ILE A 37 -3.33 2.41 -5.37
N THR A 38 -4.01 2.94 -4.35
CA THR A 38 -5.16 3.84 -4.52
C THR A 38 -4.72 5.23 -4.95
N GLY A 39 -3.52 5.67 -4.55
CA GLY A 39 -3.05 7.05 -4.72
C GLY A 39 -3.72 8.02 -3.75
N ALA A 40 -4.37 7.51 -2.70
CA ALA A 40 -4.98 8.30 -1.63
C ALA A 40 -4.25 8.02 -0.32
N ASP A 41 -4.04 9.07 0.50
CA ASP A 41 -3.51 8.90 1.84
C ASP A 41 -4.58 8.25 2.73
N MET A 42 -4.50 6.92 2.87
CA MET A 42 -5.45 6.16 3.68
C MET A 42 -5.26 6.40 5.19
N SER A 43 -4.08 6.85 5.63
CA SER A 43 -3.83 7.23 7.02
C SER A 43 -4.58 8.52 7.38
N ALA A 44 -4.67 9.47 6.45
CA ALA A 44 -5.52 10.66 6.62
C ALA A 44 -7.01 10.30 6.66
N LEU A 45 -7.46 9.41 5.77
CA LEU A 45 -8.87 8.99 5.69
C LEU A 45 -9.32 8.27 6.98
N LEU A 46 -8.46 7.40 7.53
CA LEU A 46 -8.74 6.68 8.78
C LEU A 46 -8.79 7.60 10.00
N LYS A 47 -7.95 8.65 10.04
CA LYS A 47 -7.97 9.68 11.08
C LYS A 47 -9.28 10.47 11.06
N GLU A 48 -9.78 10.84 9.88
CA GLU A 48 -11.05 11.54 9.73
C GLU A 48 -12.25 10.69 10.17
N THR A 49 -12.25 9.38 9.86
CA THR A 49 -13.32 8.47 10.31
C THR A 49 -13.32 8.19 11.81
N ARG A 50 -12.21 8.39 12.53
CA ARG A 50 -12.14 8.23 14.00
C ARG A 50 -12.44 9.51 14.76
N ALA A 51 -12.40 10.67 14.10
CA ALA A 51 -12.68 11.98 14.70
C ALA A 51 -14.16 12.37 14.64
N LYS A 52 -15.04 11.47 14.17
CA LYS A 52 -16.49 11.64 14.05
C LYS A 52 -17.20 10.57 14.87
#